data_AF-A0A7X7C5R8-F1
#
_entry.id   AF-A0A7X7C5R8-F1
#
_cell.length_a   1.000
_cell.length_b   1.000
_cell.length_c   1.000
_cell.angle_alpha   90.00
_cell.angle_beta   90.00
_cell.angle_gamma   90.00
#
_symmetry.space_group_name_H-M   'P 1'
#
loop_
_entity.id
_entity.type
_entity.pdbx_description
1 polymer ?
#
loop_
_entity_poly.entity_id
_entity_poly.type
_entity_poly.pdbx_seq_one_letter_code
_entity_poly.pdbx_strand_id
1 'polypeptide(L)' 'MNSKTLPFRKRENPLASNNQNTNIVSSGQRDKYTATMDRNLRKKAKIAAVEKGIVFSQYIEEAVMEKLEREGY' A
#
# COMPACT_ATOMS: atom_id res chain seq x y z
N MET A 1 -27.99 -15.88 9.84
CA MET A 1 -28.70 -14.84 9.05
C MET A 1 -29.57 -14.06 10.00
N ASN A 2 -29.26 -12.80 10.30
CA ASN A 2 -30.16 -11.85 11.01
C ASN A 2 -29.57 -10.43 10.90
N SER A 3 -29.82 -9.76 9.78
CA SER A 3 -29.51 -8.34 9.62
C SER A 3 -30.64 -7.52 10.24
N LYS A 4 -30.41 -6.98 11.44
CA LYS A 4 -31.28 -5.98 12.05
C LYS A 4 -31.36 -4.77 11.11
N THR A 5 -32.53 -4.57 10.51
CA THR A 5 -32.85 -3.44 9.64
C THR A 5 -32.94 -2.18 10.50
N LEU A 6 -31.86 -1.41 10.57
CA LEU A 6 -31.91 -0.05 11.09
C LEU A 6 -32.88 0.76 10.19
N PRO A 7 -33.78 1.58 10.76
CA PRO A 7 -34.81 2.31 10.00
C PRO A 7 -34.24 3.44 9.12
N PHE A 8 -32.93 3.65 9.16
CA PHE A 8 -32.23 4.64 8.36
C PHE A 8 -31.59 3.96 7.16
N ARG A 9 -32.17 4.21 5.97
CA ARG A 9 -31.55 3.88 4.69
C ARG A 9 -30.22 4.64 4.60
N LYS A 10 -29.09 3.93 4.51
CA LYS A 10 -27.78 4.56 4.26
C LYS A 10 -27.93 5.41 2.99
N ARG A 11 -27.73 6.73 3.10
CA ARG A 11 -27.68 7.59 1.92
C ARG A 11 -26.47 7.17 1.11
N GLU A 12 -26.73 6.68 -0.09
CA GLU A 12 -25.66 6.29 -1.01
C GLU A 12 -24.93 7.56 -1.44
N ASN A 13 -23.60 7.53 -1.35
CA ASN A 13 -22.77 8.67 -1.70
C ASN A 13 -22.65 8.71 -3.23
N PRO A 14 -23.17 9.73 -3.94
CA PRO A 14 -23.13 9.79 -5.41
C PRO A 14 -21.70 9.94 -5.98
N LEU A 15 -20.71 10.17 -5.12
CA LEU A 15 -19.27 10.17 -5.44
C LEU A 15 -18.56 8.88 -5.04
N ALA A 16 -19.29 7.86 -4.57
CA ALA A 16 -18.74 6.52 -4.43
C ALA A 16 -18.63 5.88 -5.82
N SER A 17 -17.86 6.52 -6.69
CA SER A 17 -17.29 5.91 -7.88
C SER A 17 -16.62 4.64 -7.42
N ASN A 18 -17.09 3.53 -7.98
CA ASN A 18 -16.64 2.18 -7.71
C ASN A 18 -15.19 2.01 -8.22
N ASN A 19 -14.23 2.73 -7.65
CA ASN A 19 -12.80 2.60 -7.92
C ASN A 19 -12.23 1.52 -6.99
N GLN A 20 -12.78 0.32 -7.12
CA GLN A 20 -12.09 -0.92 -6.74
C GLN A 20 -11.43 -1.56 -7.97
N ASN A 21 -10.93 -0.74 -8.90
CA ASN A 21 -9.86 -1.18 -9.79
C ASN A 21 -8.53 -0.97 -9.08
N THR A 22 -8.35 -1.67 -7.96
CA THR A 22 -7.00 -2.09 -7.59
C THR A 22 -6.57 -3.01 -8.70
N ASN A 23 -5.60 -2.61 -9.52
CA ASN A 23 -4.82 -3.56 -10.31
C ASN A 23 -4.31 -4.63 -9.33
N ILE A 24 -5.03 -5.74 -9.23
CA ILE A 24 -4.55 -6.94 -8.55
C ILE A 24 -3.51 -7.48 -9.51
N VAL A 25 -2.30 -6.91 -9.46
CA VAL A 25 -1.12 -7.61 -9.91
C VAL A 25 -1.14 -8.89 -9.09
N SER A 26 -1.46 -10.01 -9.75
CA SER A 26 -1.41 -11.36 -9.20
C SER A 26 0.04 -11.70 -8.90
N SER A 27 0.60 -11.01 -7.92
CA SER A 27 1.88 -11.36 -7.33
C SER A 27 1.62 -12.64 -6.55
N GLY A 28 2.47 -13.65 -6.77
CA GLY A 28 2.47 -14.86 -5.97
C GLY A 28 2.54 -14.56 -4.48
N GLN A 29 2.48 -15.59 -3.65
CA GLN A 29 2.46 -15.50 -2.20
C GLN A 29 3.56 -14.55 -1.67
N ARG A 30 3.18 -13.28 -1.43
CA ARG A 30 4.08 -12.23 -0.92
C ARG A 30 3.99 -12.23 0.59
N ASP A 31 5.13 -12.49 1.22
CA ASP A 31 5.22 -12.42 2.67
C ASP A 31 5.13 -10.97 3.13
N LYS A 32 4.30 -10.75 4.16
CA LYS A 32 4.09 -9.43 4.74
C LYS A 32 5.06 -9.24 5.91
N TYR A 33 5.89 -8.21 5.82
CA TYR A 33 6.82 -7.85 6.89
C TYR A 33 6.38 -6.56 7.58
N THR A 34 6.50 -6.52 8.90
CA THR A 34 6.35 -5.29 9.69
C THR A 34 7.72 -4.85 10.15
N ALA A 35 8.13 -3.64 9.78
CA ALA A 35 9.42 -3.06 10.17
C ALA A 35 9.23 -1.72 10.89
N THR A 36 10.04 -1.51 11.93
CA THR A 36 10.18 -0.23 12.61
C THR A 36 11.12 0.68 11.83
N MET A 37 10.74 1.93 11.63
CA MET A 37 11.57 2.95 10.99
C MET A 37 11.48 4.25 11.77
N ASP A 38 12.56 5.01 11.80
CA ASP A 38 12.52 6.38 12.30
C ASP A 38 11.51 7.23 11.50
N ARG A 39 10.85 8.17 12.18
CA ARG A 39 9.79 9.02 11.63
C ARG A 39 10.31 9.90 10.49
N ASN A 40 11.49 10.49 10.65
CA ASN A 40 12.05 11.39 9.65
C ASN A 40 12.47 10.60 8.40
N LEU A 41 13.08 9.42 8.59
CA LEU A 41 13.42 8.52 7.51
C LEU A 41 12.18 8.07 6.73
N ARG A 42 11.11 7.67 7.43
CA ARG A 42 9.83 7.27 6.80
C ARG A 42 9.22 8.41 5.96
N LYS A 43 9.31 9.65 6.42
CA LYS A 43 8.82 10.82 5.67
C LYS A 43 9.61 11.02 4.38
N LYS A 44 10.95 10.98 4.46
CA LYS A 44 11.83 11.12 3.28
C LYS A 44 11.58 10.02 2.26
N ALA A 45 11.50 8.75 2.70
CA ALA A 45 11.24 7.63 1.81
C ALA A 45 9.86 7.73 1.11
N LYS A 46 8.83 8.24 1.81
CA LYS A 46 7.52 8.49 1.18
C LYS A 46 7.58 9.56 0.10
N ILE A 47 8.31 10.65 0.33
CA ILE A 47 8.47 11.71 -0.68
C ILE A 47 9.21 11.15 -1.90
N ALA A 48 10.33 10.43 -1.69
CA ALA A 48 11.10 9.83 -2.77
C ALA A 48 10.29 8.81 -3.60
N ALA A 49 9.42 8.03 -2.97
CA ALA A 49 8.52 7.11 -3.67
C ALA A 49 7.55 7.87 -4.60
N VAL A 50 6.99 8.98 -4.12
CA VAL A 50 6.09 9.84 -4.91
C VAL A 50 6.84 10.53 -6.05
N GLU A 51 8.06 11.04 -5.81
CA GLU A 51 8.90 11.65 -6.84
C GLU A 51 9.24 10.67 -7.98
N LYS A 52 9.47 9.40 -7.65
CA LYS A 52 9.68 8.32 -8.62
C LYS A 52 8.39 7.81 -9.27
N GLY A 53 7.21 8.23 -8.79
CA GLY A 53 5.91 7.79 -9.31
C GLY A 53 5.57 6.33 -9.00
N ILE A 54 6.18 5.72 -7.98
CA ILE A 54 5.96 4.31 -7.60
C ILE A 54 5.30 4.17 -6.23
N VAL A 55 4.73 2.99 -5.98
CA VAL A 55 4.10 2.69 -4.69
C VAL A 55 5.17 2.56 -3.61
N PHE A 56 4.87 3.06 -2.41
CA PHE A 56 5.81 3.04 -1.29
C PHE A 56 6.37 1.64 -0.97
N SER A 57 5.56 0.58 -1.06
CA SER A 57 6.04 -0.80 -0.87
C SER A 57 7.08 -1.20 -1.91
N GLN A 58 6.83 -0.89 -3.18
CA GLN A 58 7.75 -1.18 -4.27
C GLN A 58 9.06 -0.40 -4.12
N TYR A 59 8.99 0.88 -3.70
CA TYR A 59 10.18 1.67 -3.40
C TYR A 59 11.06 1.01 -2.33
N ILE A 60 10.46 0.43 -1.29
CA ILE A 60 11.20 -0.29 -0.26
C ILE A 60 11.80 -1.60 -0.81
N GLU A 61 11.04 -2.35 -1.62
CA GLU A 61 11.53 -3.58 -2.27
C GLU A 61 12.77 -3.29 -3.13
N GLU A 62 12.71 -2.26 -3.98
CA GLU A 62 13.84 -1.85 -4.84
C GLU A 62 15.05 -1.41 -4.03
N ALA A 63 14.85 -0.60 -2.98
CA ALA A 63 15.94 -0.13 -2.13
C ALA A 63 16.62 -1.27 -1.34
N VAL A 64 15.86 -2.29 -0.95
CA VAL A 64 16.41 -3.48 -0.28
C VAL A 64 17.17 -4.34 -1.27
N MET A 65 16.64 -4.56 -2.48
CA MET A 65 17.36 -5.31 -3.53
C MET A 65 18.69 -4.64 -3.89
N GLU A 66 18.69 -3.32 -4.15
CA GLU A 66 19.92 -2.57 -4.44
C GLU A 66 20.97 -2.70 -3.33
N LYS A 67 20.50 -2.72 -2.08
CA LYS A 67 21.38 -2.90 -0.92
C LYS A 67 21.98 -4.31 -0.87
N LEU A 68 21.17 -5.35 -1.07
CA LEU A 68 21.62 -6.74 -1.06
C LEU A 68 22.62 -7.01 -2.19
N GLU A 69 22.33 -6.51 -3.40
CA GLU A 69 23.25 -6.60 -4.55
C GLU A 69 24.60 -5.93 -4.27
N ARG A 70 24.59 -4.77 -3.60
CA ARG A 70 25.82 -4.06 -3.21
C ARG A 70 26.61 -4.80 -2.14
N GLU A 71 25.93 -5.42 -1.19
CA GLU A 71 26.55 -6.15 -0.07
C GLU A 71 26.93 -7.60 -0.46
N GLY A 72 26.52 -8.06 -1.64
CA GLY A 72 26.85 -9.39 -2.17
C GLY A 72 26.06 -10.53 -1.54
N TYR A 73 24.82 -10.25 -1.12
CA TYR A 73 23.86 -11.25 -0.62
C TYR A 73 22.93 -11.75 -1.72
#